data_AF-A0A1C6CS11-F1
#
_entry.id   AF-A0A1C6CS11-F1
#
_cell.length_a   1.000
_cell.length_b   1.000
_cell.length_c   1.000
_cell.angle_alpha   90.00
_cell.angle_beta   90.00
_cell.angle_gamma   90.00
#
_symmetry.space_group_name_H-M   'P 1'
#
loop_
_entity.id
_entity.type
_entity.pdbx_description
1 polymer ?
#
loop_
_entity_poly.entity_id
_entity_poly.type
_entity_poly.pdbx_seq_one_letter_code
_entity_poly.pdbx_strand_id
1 'polypeptide(L)' 'MEPEQRNKKILDGVRAATFKPLIECLKSIDQDLLKGAVAGAKFSELFFASCKDEELAAYVKTLL' A
#
# COMPACT_ATOMS: atom_id res chain seq x y z
N MET A 1 1.54 21.61 -20.43
CA MET A 1 0.93 20.40 -19.84
C MET A 1 -0.45 20.28 -20.43
N GLU A 2 -0.74 19.12 -21.00
CA GLU A 2 -2.07 18.82 -21.53
C GLU A 2 -3.11 18.83 -20.40
N PRO A 3 -4.40 19.07 -20.69
CA PRO A 3 -5.46 19.11 -19.67
C PRO A 3 -5.49 17.87 -18.77
N GLU A 4 -5.24 16.69 -19.35
CA GLU A 4 -5.22 15.41 -18.65
C GLU A 4 -4.08 15.32 -17.61
N GLN A 5 -2.89 15.83 -17.95
CA GLN A 5 -1.74 15.85 -17.03
C GLN A 5 -1.99 16.77 -15.83
N ARG A 6 -2.64 17.92 -16.08
CA ARG A 6 -3.04 18.85 -15.01
C ARG A 6 -4.10 18.22 -14.10
N ASN A 7 -5.11 17.59 -14.69
CA ASN A 7 -6.19 16.94 -13.93
C ASN A 7 -5.67 15.78 -13.09
N LYS A 8 -4.73 14.97 -13.62
CA LYS A 8 -4.05 13.93 -12.85
C LYS A 8 -3.36 14.50 -11.61
N LYS A 9 -2.60 15.59 -11.75
CA LYS A 9 -1.91 16.22 -10.62
C LYS A 9 -2.89 16.72 -9.54
N ILE A 10 -4.04 17.27 -9.94
CA ILE A 10 -5.09 17.68 -9.01
C ILE A 10 -5.68 16.46 -8.30
N LEU A 11 -5.98 15.39 -9.05
CA LEU A 11 -6.52 14.15 -8.50
C LEU A 11 -5.55 13.49 -7.51
N ASP A 12 -4.25 13.49 -7.80
CA ASP A 12 -3.20 13.01 -6.90
C ASP A 12 -3.21 13.82 -5.58
N GLY A 13 -3.37 15.14 -5.66
CA GLY A 13 -3.51 16.02 -4.49
C GLY A 13 -4.78 15.78 -3.68
N VAL A 14 -5.93 15.60 -4.35
CA VAL A 14 -7.20 15.25 -3.69
C VAL A 14 -7.08 13.92 -2.97
N ARG A 15 -6.44 12.92 -3.58
CA ARG A 15 -6.20 11.62 -2.94
C ARG A 15 -5.35 11.76 -1.69
N ALA A 16 -4.26 12.53 -1.74
CA ALA A 16 -3.40 12.76 -0.59
C ALA A 16 -4.12 13.47 0.58
N ALA A 17 -5.08 14.34 0.29
CA ALA A 17 -5.85 15.06 1.31
C ALA A 17 -7.01 14.25 1.91
N THR A 18 -7.51 13.24 1.20
CA THR A 18 -8.73 12.49 1.58
C THR A 18 -8.47 11.08 2.07
N PHE A 19 -7.33 10.48 1.70
CA PHE A 19 -6.94 9.14 2.13
C PHE A 19 -5.86 9.20 3.20
N LYS A 20 -5.97 8.33 4.19
CA LYS A 20 -4.89 8.08 5.15
C LYS A 20 -3.70 7.43 4.44
N PRO A 21 -2.48 7.57 4.97
CA PRO A 21 -1.33 6.79 4.51
C PRO A 21 -1.66 5.30 4.43
N LEU A 22 -1.16 4.62 3.41
CA LEU A 22 -1.48 3.20 3.17
C LEU A 22 -1.16 2.35 4.42
N ILE A 23 -0.01 2.59 5.03
CA ILE A 23 0.42 1.84 6.21
C ILE A 23 -0.52 2.03 7.41
N GLU A 24 -1.05 3.23 7.61
CA GLU A 24 -2.08 3.49 8.64
C GLU A 24 -3.37 2.75 8.32
N CYS A 25 -3.77 2.72 7.04
CA CYS A 25 -4.93 1.95 6.61
C CYS A 25 -4.74 0.47 6.94
N LEU A 26 -3.60 -0.12 6.57
CA LEU A 26 -3.29 -1.53 6.81
C LEU A 26 -3.23 -1.89 8.30
N LYS A 27 -2.78 -0.98 9.16
CA LYS A 27 -2.80 -1.15 10.63
C LYS A 27 -4.20 -1.04 11.23
N SER A 28 -5.14 -0.37 10.55
CA SER A 28 -6.49 -0.09 11.05
C SER A 28 -7.57 -1.05 10.59
N ILE A 29 -7.34 -1.78 9.50
CA ILE A 29 -8.29 -2.78 9.00
C ILE A 29 -8.24 -4.07 9.83
N ASP A 30 -9.21 -4.94 9.60
CA ASP A 30 -9.23 -6.28 10.16
C ASP A 30 -7.92 -7.03 9.82
N GLN A 31 -7.23 -7.51 10.86
CA GLN A 31 -5.90 -8.10 10.69
C GLN A 31 -5.95 -9.55 10.20
N ASP A 32 -7.04 -10.28 10.43
CA ASP A 32 -7.22 -11.62 9.88
C ASP A 32 -7.48 -11.56 8.38
N LEU A 33 -8.26 -10.58 7.93
CA LEU A 33 -8.41 -10.24 6.51
C LEU A 33 -7.05 -9.92 5.88
N LEU A 34 -6.25 -9.07 6.52
CA LEU A 34 -4.95 -8.67 5.98
C LEU A 34 -3.96 -9.84 5.94
N LYS A 35 -3.89 -10.66 6.99
CA LYS A 35 -3.09 -11.90 7.01
C LYS A 35 -3.51 -12.85 5.90
N GLY A 36 -4.82 -13.05 5.71
CA GLY A 36 -5.35 -13.85 4.60
C GLY A 36 -4.93 -13.33 3.22
N ALA A 37 -4.87 -12.00 3.05
CA ALA A 37 -4.42 -11.38 1.80
C ALA A 37 -2.93 -11.59 1.50
N VAL A 38 -2.07 -11.69 2.54
CA VAL A 38 -0.62 -11.89 2.38
C VAL A 38 -0.17 -13.35 2.50
N ALA A 39 -1.06 -14.29 2.82
CA ALA A 39 -0.76 -15.70 3.04
C ALA A 39 -0.50 -16.52 1.75
N GLY A 40 -0.51 -15.89 0.58
CA GLY A 40 -0.27 -16.59 -0.69
C GLY A 40 1.14 -17.18 -0.76
N ALA A 41 1.29 -18.42 -1.24
CA ALA A 41 2.57 -19.14 -1.24
C ALA A 41 3.72 -18.41 -1.96
N LYS A 42 3.41 -17.56 -2.96
CA LYS A 42 4.40 -16.75 -3.70
C LYS A 42 4.44 -15.28 -3.26
N PHE A 43 3.59 -14.89 -2.32
CA PHE A 43 3.45 -13.49 -1.91
C PHE A 43 4.78 -12.96 -1.36
N SER A 44 5.36 -13.64 -0.37
CA SER A 44 6.60 -13.19 0.27
C SER A 44 7.76 -13.06 -0.72
N GLU A 45 7.93 -14.03 -1.62
CA GLU A 45 8.97 -14.01 -2.65
C GLU A 45 8.81 -12.77 -3.57
N LEU A 46 7.62 -12.61 -4.17
CA LEU A 46 7.38 -11.56 -5.16
C LEU A 46 7.33 -10.16 -4.53
N PHE A 47 6.69 -10.07 -3.35
CA PHE A 47 6.53 -8.80 -2.64
C PHE A 47 7.88 -8.28 -2.16
N PHE A 48 8.65 -9.07 -1.40
CA PHE A 48 9.92 -8.58 -0.85
C PHE A 48 11.01 -8.40 -1.91
N ALA A 49 10.98 -9.15 -3.02
CA ALA A 49 11.93 -8.94 -4.11
C ALA A 49 11.76 -7.57 -4.80
N SER A 50 10.55 -7.00 -4.78
CA SER A 50 10.23 -5.76 -5.52
C SER A 50 9.83 -4.58 -4.63
N CYS A 51 9.61 -4.80 -3.34
CA CYS A 51 9.18 -3.75 -2.42
C CYS A 51 10.27 -2.69 -2.24
N LYS A 52 9.92 -1.42 -2.45
CA LYS A 52 10.81 -0.26 -2.28
C LYS A 52 10.55 0.53 -1.01
N ASP A 53 9.47 0.20 -0.31
CA ASP A 53 9.05 0.88 0.91
C ASP A 53 9.45 0.01 2.11
N GLU A 54 10.48 0.46 2.83
CA GLU A 54 11.06 -0.28 3.94
C GLU A 54 10.10 -0.39 5.12
N GLU A 55 9.28 0.65 5.38
CA GLU A 55 8.30 0.63 6.46
C GLU A 55 7.20 -0.39 6.16
N LEU A 56 6.70 -0.38 4.93
CA LEU A 56 5.70 -1.35 4.49
C LEU A 56 6.26 -2.78 4.53
N ALA A 57 7.49 -2.98 4.05
CA ALA A 57 8.14 -4.29 4.10
C ALA A 57 8.32 -4.79 5.54
N ALA A 58 8.78 -3.92 6.45
CA ALA A 58 8.94 -4.25 7.85
C ALA A 58 7.59 -4.63 8.48
N TYR A 59 6.53 -3.88 8.19
CA TYR A 59 5.20 -4.19 8.70
C TYR A 59 4.66 -5.52 8.17
N VAL A 60 4.74 -5.75 6.86
CA VAL A 60 4.27 -7.00 6.25
C VAL A 60 5.01 -8.22 6.79
N LYS A 61 6.31 -8.10 7.12
CA LYS A 61 7.06 -9.18 7.80
C LYS A 61 6.48 -9.55 9.16
N THR A 62 5.82 -8.63 9.88
CA THR A 62 5.19 -8.94 11.18
C THR A 62 3.88 -9.72 11.03
N LEU A 63 3.34 -9.82 9.81
CA LEU A 63 2.07 -10.48 9.51
C LEU A 63 2.23 -11.90 8.97
N LEU A 64 3.47 -12.31 8.66
CA LEU A 64 3.83 -13.62 8.09
C LEU A 64 4.27 -14.62 9.17
#